data_AF-A0A836QPV3-F1
#
_entry.id   AF-A0A836QPV3-F1
#
_cell.length_a   1.000
_cell.length_b   1.000
_cell.length_c   1.000
_cell.angle_alpha   90.00
_cell.angle_beta   90.00
_cell.angle_gamma   90.00
#
_symmetry.space_group_name_H-M   'P 1'
#
loop_
_entity.id
_entity.type
_entity.pdbx_description
1 polymer ?
#
loop_
_entity_poly.entity_id
_entity_poly.type
_entity_poly.pdbx_seq_one_letter_code
_entity_poly.pdbx_strand_id
1 'polypeptide(L)'
;MFEDKEKKDMDAKRAREAMEQLPVKEVDKSLSEFLKPVLEKIPDKRLREGVRLAVRGIITSESPIILRMAQAVERTQSSVWAAAKRMYRMLKNQRYSNTDMQEGMATIARQSIEKDEVDYLVVAVDPVNFEKPYTEKLEGVSTVYKSTPPISMGKHA
;
A
#
# COMPACT_ATOMS: atom_id res chain seq x y z
N MET A 1 -38.02 -22.40 4.02
CA MET A 1 -37.80 -20.93 3.98
C MET A 1 -37.33 -20.37 5.33
N PHE A 2 -37.69 -20.97 6.47
CA PHE A 2 -37.22 -20.54 7.81
C PHE A 2 -35.80 -21.02 8.15
N GLU A 3 -35.43 -22.26 7.79
CA GLU A 3 -34.08 -22.82 8.06
C GLU A 3 -32.94 -22.07 7.35
N ASP A 4 -33.20 -21.55 6.14
CA ASP A 4 -32.22 -20.79 5.37
C ASP A 4 -31.90 -19.42 5.99
N LYS A 5 -32.84 -18.87 6.77
CA LYS A 5 -32.69 -17.58 7.44
C LYS A 5 -31.90 -17.72 8.74
N GLU A 6 -32.19 -18.77 9.53
CA GLU A 6 -31.44 -19.11 10.75
C GLU A 6 -29.99 -19.49 10.43
N LYS A 7 -29.75 -20.24 9.35
CA LYS A 7 -28.40 -20.59 8.91
C LYS A 7 -27.60 -19.34 8.50
N LYS A 8 -28.23 -18.41 7.77
CA LYS A 8 -27.63 -17.12 7.39
C LYS A 8 -27.29 -16.25 8.60
N ASP A 9 -28.18 -16.19 9.58
CA ASP A 9 -27.97 -15.41 10.80
C ASP A 9 -26.89 -16.03 11.69
N MET A 10 -26.82 -17.36 11.76
CA MET A 10 -25.77 -18.07 12.47
C MET A 10 -24.39 -17.90 11.80
N ASP A 11 -24.33 -17.94 10.47
CA ASP A 11 -23.09 -17.68 9.71
C ASP A 11 -22.64 -16.22 9.84
N ALA A 12 -23.58 -15.27 9.80
CA ALA A 12 -23.29 -13.85 10.04
C ALA A 12 -22.80 -13.59 11.47
N LYS A 13 -23.35 -14.30 12.45
CA LYS A 13 -22.91 -14.24 13.85
C LYS A 13 -21.51 -14.82 14.04
N ARG A 14 -21.24 -16.00 13.48
CA ARG A 14 -19.90 -16.62 13.49
C ARG A 14 -18.86 -15.77 12.76
N ALA A 15 -19.23 -15.17 11.64
CA ALA A 15 -18.38 -14.24 10.93
C ALA A 15 -18.05 -13.02 11.82
N ARG A 16 -19.04 -12.43 12.51
CA ARG A 16 -18.81 -11.32 13.45
C ARG A 16 -17.93 -11.72 14.63
N GLU A 17 -18.16 -12.87 15.25
CA GLU A 17 -17.34 -13.39 16.36
C GLU A 17 -15.89 -13.67 15.92
N ALA A 18 -15.69 -14.30 14.76
CA ALA A 18 -14.36 -14.51 14.18
C ALA A 18 -13.67 -13.17 13.84
N MET A 19 -14.45 -12.17 13.42
CA MET A 19 -13.95 -10.83 13.14
C MET A 19 -13.58 -10.04 14.40
N GLU A 20 -14.24 -10.28 15.54
CA GLU A 20 -13.92 -9.70 16.85
C GLU A 20 -12.63 -10.27 17.44
N GLN A 21 -12.27 -11.50 17.09
CA GLN A 21 -11.02 -12.15 17.51
C GLN A 21 -9.79 -11.74 16.69
N LEU A 22 -9.96 -10.93 15.64
CA LEU A 22 -8.83 -10.46 14.84
C LEU A 22 -7.99 -9.45 15.65
N PRO A 23 -6.66 -9.60 15.70
CA PRO A 23 -5.76 -8.76 16.50
C PRO A 23 -5.53 -7.40 15.83
N VAL A 24 -6.61 -6.64 15.62
CA VAL A 24 -6.61 -5.36 14.90
C VAL A 24 -5.71 -4.34 15.60
N LYS A 25 -5.71 -4.33 16.94
CA LYS A 25 -4.93 -3.39 17.74
C LYS A 25 -3.43 -3.69 17.67
N GLU A 26 -3.07 -4.97 17.69
CA GLU A 26 -1.70 -5.44 17.59
C GLU A 26 -1.14 -5.15 16.19
N VAL A 27 -1.95 -5.42 15.15
CA VAL A 27 -1.60 -5.07 13.77
C VAL A 27 -1.42 -3.54 13.62
N ASP A 28 -2.34 -2.74 14.15
CA ASP A 28 -2.23 -1.28 14.07
C ASP A 28 -1.03 -0.74 14.85
N LYS A 29 -0.68 -1.36 15.99
CA LYS A 29 0.52 -1.02 16.77
C LYS A 29 1.79 -1.37 16.01
N SER A 30 1.91 -2.63 15.55
CA SER A 30 3.05 -3.10 14.76
C SER A 30 3.24 -2.26 13.49
N LEU A 31 2.15 -1.94 12.80
CA LEU A 31 2.17 -1.09 11.62
C LEU A 31 2.60 0.34 11.94
N SER A 32 2.17 0.89 13.09
CA SER A 32 2.58 2.23 13.52
C SER A 32 4.07 2.28 13.88
N GLU A 33 4.61 1.24 14.50
CA GLU A 33 6.04 1.11 14.81
C GLU A 33 6.88 0.95 13.54
N PHE A 34 6.46 0.06 12.63
CA PHE A 34 7.12 -0.15 11.35
C PHE A 34 7.14 1.12 10.48
N LEU A 35 6.00 1.82 10.39
CA LEU A 35 5.89 3.02 9.55
C LEU A 35 6.46 4.28 10.22
N LYS A 36 6.97 4.22 11.45
CA LYS A 36 7.42 5.40 12.20
C LYS A 36 8.34 6.33 11.38
N PRO A 37 9.37 5.85 10.65
CA PRO A 37 10.23 6.73 9.86
C PRO A 37 9.50 7.49 8.75
N VAL A 38 8.45 6.90 8.17
CA VAL A 38 7.59 7.55 7.17
C VAL A 38 6.64 8.54 7.85
N LEU A 39 6.03 8.15 8.96
CA LEU A 39 5.05 9.00 9.66
C LEU A 39 5.67 10.27 10.24
N GLU A 40 6.94 10.22 10.64
CA GLU A 40 7.67 11.39 11.15
C GLU A 40 7.87 12.48 10.09
N LYS A 41 7.96 12.09 8.81
CA LYS A 41 8.08 13.02 7.67
C LYS A 41 6.77 13.72 7.33
N ILE A 42 5.65 13.26 7.88
CA ILE A 42 4.32 13.80 7.61
C ILE A 42 3.96 14.80 8.72
N PRO A 43 3.63 16.06 8.42
CA PRO A 43 3.49 17.09 9.45
C PRO A 43 2.20 16.97 10.29
N ASP A 44 1.12 16.43 9.71
CA ASP A 44 -0.21 16.45 10.32
C ASP A 44 -0.65 15.06 10.80
N LYS A 45 -1.17 14.98 12.03
CA LYS A 45 -1.68 13.74 12.63
C LYS A 45 -2.74 13.05 11.74
N ARG A 46 -3.66 13.80 11.16
CA ARG A 46 -4.73 13.26 10.30
C ARG A 46 -4.18 12.67 9.00
N LEU A 47 -3.09 13.22 8.48
CA LEU A 47 -2.38 12.68 7.32
C LEU A 47 -1.62 11.40 7.66
N ARG A 48 -0.95 11.36 8.83
CA ARG A 48 -0.32 10.13 9.36
C ARG A 48 -1.31 8.98 9.52
N GLU A 49 -2.51 9.27 10.02
CA GLU A 49 -3.61 8.29 10.04
C GLU A 49 -4.02 7.84 8.63
N GLY A 50 -4.04 8.75 7.66
CA GLY A 50 -4.32 8.42 6.27
C GLY A 50 -3.33 7.42 5.70
N VAL A 51 -2.03 7.59 5.98
CA VAL A 51 -0.98 6.68 5.49
C VAL A 51 -1.12 5.30 6.12
N ARG A 52 -1.34 5.23 7.43
CA ARG A 52 -1.60 3.94 8.10
C ARG A 52 -2.82 3.24 7.54
N LEU A 53 -3.91 3.98 7.33
CA LEU A 53 -5.13 3.45 6.74
C LEU A 53 -4.90 2.92 5.31
N ALA A 54 -4.10 3.63 4.52
CA ALA A 54 -3.76 3.21 3.16
C ALA A 54 -2.91 1.93 3.16
N VAL A 55 -1.82 1.87 3.95
CA VAL A 55 -0.96 0.68 4.02
C VAL A 55 -1.74 -0.53 4.51
N ARG A 56 -2.56 -0.38 5.55
CA ARG A 56 -3.46 -1.43 6.01
C ARG A 56 -4.43 -1.87 4.91
N GLY A 57 -5.03 -0.92 4.19
CA GLY A 57 -5.91 -1.23 3.07
C GLY A 57 -5.23 -2.01 1.96
N ILE A 58 -3.96 -1.70 1.66
CA ILE A 58 -3.16 -2.44 0.67
C ILE A 58 -2.92 -3.87 1.16
N ILE A 59 -2.47 -4.05 2.40
CA ILE A 59 -2.16 -5.38 2.96
C ILE A 59 -3.43 -6.24 3.01
N THR A 60 -4.54 -5.70 3.52
CA THR A 60 -5.77 -6.49 3.68
C THR A 60 -6.47 -6.79 2.35
N SER A 61 -6.38 -5.90 1.35
CA SER A 61 -7.03 -6.11 0.05
C SER A 61 -6.11 -6.68 -1.02
N GLU A 62 -4.82 -6.82 -0.71
CA GLU A 62 -3.73 -7.18 -1.63
C GLU A 62 -3.78 -6.34 -2.92
N SER A 63 -4.18 -5.08 -2.78
CA SER A 63 -4.49 -4.23 -3.93
C SER A 63 -4.22 -2.76 -3.64
N PRO A 64 -3.57 -2.04 -4.58
CA PRO A 64 -3.46 -0.58 -4.51
C PRO A 64 -4.72 0.14 -5.04
N ILE A 65 -5.80 -0.58 -5.36
CA ILE A 65 -7.05 0.02 -5.81
C ILE A 65 -7.78 0.62 -4.60
N ILE A 66 -7.87 1.95 -4.53
CA ILE A 66 -8.44 2.69 -3.38
C ILE A 66 -9.81 2.17 -2.96
N LEU A 67 -10.68 1.77 -3.89
CA LEU A 67 -11.98 1.23 -3.54
C LEU A 67 -11.88 -0.11 -2.79
N ARG A 68 -11.00 -1.02 -3.23
CA ARG A 68 -10.74 -2.30 -2.56
C ARG A 68 -10.08 -2.09 -1.19
N MET A 69 -9.11 -1.18 -1.13
CA MET A 69 -8.49 -0.75 0.12
C MET A 69 -9.53 -0.20 1.11
N ALA A 70 -10.42 0.67 0.64
CA ALA A 70 -11.46 1.30 1.45
C ALA A 70 -12.50 0.30 1.96
N GLN A 71 -12.91 -0.67 1.15
CA GLN A 71 -13.77 -1.79 1.58
C GLN A 71 -13.09 -2.61 2.68
N ALA A 72 -11.79 -2.87 2.54
CA ALA A 72 -11.02 -3.67 3.48
C ALA A 72 -10.81 -3.01 4.85
N VAL A 73 -10.90 -1.66 4.92
CA VAL A 73 -10.70 -0.89 6.16
C VAL A 73 -11.96 -0.21 6.66
N GLU A 74 -13.12 -0.49 6.06
CA GLU A 74 -14.38 0.18 6.41
C GLU A 74 -14.68 0.11 7.91
N ARG A 75 -14.37 -1.00 8.58
CA ARG A 75 -14.63 -1.21 10.02
C ARG A 75 -13.97 -0.19 10.94
N THR A 76 -12.88 0.45 10.49
CA THR A 76 -12.20 1.49 11.28
C THR A 76 -12.66 2.91 10.91
N GLN A 77 -13.54 3.04 9.92
CA GLN A 77 -14.09 4.30 9.43
C GLN A 77 -15.62 4.27 9.51
N SER A 78 -16.25 5.41 9.17
CA SER A 78 -17.71 5.51 9.16
C SER A 78 -18.36 4.89 7.92
N SER A 79 -17.62 4.77 6.81
CA SER A 79 -18.06 4.12 5.57
C SER A 79 -16.90 3.92 4.58
N VAL A 80 -17.10 3.06 3.58
CA VAL A 80 -16.19 2.91 2.42
C VAL A 80 -15.90 4.27 1.77
N TRP A 81 -16.92 5.12 1.59
CA TRP A 81 -16.76 6.44 0.98
C TRP A 81 -15.85 7.36 1.82
N ALA A 82 -16.03 7.35 3.14
CA ALA A 82 -15.20 8.14 4.04
C ALA A 82 -13.73 7.68 4.00
N ALA A 83 -13.50 6.36 3.99
CA ALA A 83 -12.16 5.78 3.85
C ALA A 83 -11.50 6.18 2.52
N ALA A 84 -12.19 5.99 1.39
CA ALA A 84 -11.69 6.34 0.06
C ALA A 84 -11.37 7.85 -0.04
N LYS A 85 -12.29 8.71 0.41
CA LYS A 85 -12.09 10.17 0.40
C LYS A 85 -10.86 10.57 1.21
N ARG A 86 -10.62 9.93 2.35
CA ARG A 86 -9.43 10.19 3.19
C ARG A 86 -8.14 9.81 2.46
N MET A 87 -8.10 8.64 1.83
CA MET A 87 -6.94 8.19 1.04
C MET A 87 -6.66 9.13 -0.14
N TYR A 88 -7.68 9.53 -0.91
CA TYR A 88 -7.51 10.50 -2.00
C TYR A 88 -7.01 11.87 -1.51
N ARG A 89 -7.54 12.37 -0.39
CA ARG A 89 -7.09 13.65 0.19
C ARG A 89 -5.65 13.60 0.69
N MET A 90 -5.24 12.45 1.22
CA MET A 90 -3.86 12.23 1.62
C MET A 90 -2.94 12.24 0.40
N LEU A 91 -3.27 11.51 -0.67
CA LEU A 91 -2.45 11.46 -1.90
C LEU A 91 -2.31 12.81 -2.62
N LYS A 92 -3.34 13.66 -2.54
CA LYS A 92 -3.33 15.01 -3.13
C LYS A 92 -2.75 16.08 -2.20
N ASN A 93 -2.26 15.71 -1.02
CA ASN A 93 -1.82 16.69 -0.05
C ASN A 93 -0.41 17.21 -0.37
N GLN A 94 -0.27 18.53 -0.47
CA GLN A 94 1.02 19.17 -0.81
C GLN A 94 1.93 19.43 0.41
N ARG A 95 1.49 19.10 1.63
CA ARG A 95 2.29 19.32 2.86
C ARG A 95 3.40 18.29 3.07
N TYR A 96 3.46 17.26 2.23
CA TYR A 96 4.56 16.31 2.17
C TYR A 96 4.78 15.95 0.70
N SER A 97 6.02 15.66 0.34
CA SER A 97 6.43 15.33 -1.02
C SER A 97 6.62 13.82 -1.20
N ASN A 98 6.76 13.37 -2.44
CA ASN A 98 7.17 12.00 -2.73
C ASN A 98 8.57 11.71 -2.17
N THR A 99 9.47 12.69 -2.16
CA THR A 99 10.82 12.58 -1.59
C THR A 99 10.76 12.30 -0.09
N ASP A 100 9.90 13.01 0.65
CA ASP A 100 9.70 12.78 2.09
C ASP A 100 9.29 11.33 2.39
N MET A 101 8.39 10.78 1.56
CA MET A 101 7.96 9.38 1.67
C MET A 101 9.09 8.41 1.32
N GLN A 102 9.85 8.67 0.25
CA GLN A 102 10.99 7.87 -0.17
C GLN A 102 12.11 7.84 0.87
N GLU A 103 12.42 8.98 1.50
CA GLU A 103 13.38 9.04 2.60
C GLU A 103 12.95 8.20 3.80
N GLY A 104 11.67 8.25 4.16
CA GLY A 104 11.10 7.40 5.20
C GLY A 104 11.24 5.91 4.87
N MET A 105 10.89 5.51 3.65
CA MET A 105 11.03 4.12 3.18
C MET A 105 12.49 3.67 3.13
N ALA A 106 13.40 4.53 2.66
CA ALA A 106 14.83 4.25 2.65
C ALA A 106 15.37 4.06 4.09
N THR A 107 14.86 4.83 5.05
CA THR A 107 15.22 4.67 6.47
C THR A 107 14.74 3.33 7.03
N ILE A 108 13.52 2.90 6.70
CA ILE A 108 13.02 1.56 7.05
C ILE A 108 13.94 0.46 6.47
N ALA A 109 14.33 0.59 5.19
CA ALA A 109 15.21 -0.38 4.55
C ALA A 109 16.59 -0.45 5.23
N ARG A 110 17.21 0.71 5.54
CA ARG A 110 18.49 0.76 6.29
C ARG A 110 18.36 0.09 7.66
N GLN A 111 17.32 0.44 8.42
CA GLN A 111 17.06 -0.16 9.73
C GLN A 111 16.82 -1.67 9.68
N SER A 112 16.34 -2.19 8.55
CA SER A 112 16.21 -3.64 8.36
C SER A 112 17.56 -4.31 8.17
N ILE A 113 18.47 -3.69 7.43
CA ILE A 113 19.81 -4.22 7.14
C ILE A 113 20.71 -4.11 8.38
N GLU A 114 20.66 -2.99 9.11
CA GLU A 114 21.46 -2.75 10.32
C GLU A 114 21.18 -3.72 11.46
N LYS A 115 20.05 -4.44 11.43
CA LYS A 115 19.73 -5.49 12.41
C LYS A 115 20.49 -6.79 12.16
N ASP A 116 20.96 -6.98 10.93
CA ASP A 116 21.67 -8.17 10.52
C ASP A 116 23.17 -7.86 10.53
N GLU A 117 23.94 -8.53 11.40
CA GLU A 117 25.41 -8.46 11.35
C GLU A 117 25.90 -9.26 10.15
N VAL A 118 26.09 -8.59 9.01
CA VAL A 118 26.56 -9.21 7.77
C VAL A 118 27.91 -8.65 7.35
N ASP A 119 28.84 -9.54 7.02
CA ASP A 119 30.18 -9.16 6.50
C ASP A 119 30.10 -8.56 5.08
N TYR A 120 29.07 -8.94 4.32
CA TYR A 120 28.85 -8.51 2.94
C TYR A 120 27.35 -8.33 2.63
N LEU A 121 27.01 -7.23 1.97
CA LEU A 121 25.65 -6.94 1.49
C LEU A 121 25.61 -7.02 -0.04
N VAL A 122 24.73 -7.88 -0.58
CA VAL A 122 24.45 -7.93 -2.02
C VAL A 122 23.29 -6.99 -2.33
N VAL A 123 23.53 -6.00 -3.20
CA VAL A 123 22.52 -5.04 -3.64
C VAL A 123 22.16 -5.29 -5.10
N ALA A 124 20.94 -5.75 -5.36
CA ALA A 124 20.41 -5.85 -6.71
C ALA A 124 19.79 -4.51 -7.13
N VAL A 125 20.21 -3.98 -8.29
CA VAL A 125 19.67 -2.74 -8.85
C VAL A 125 19.01 -3.06 -10.19
N ASP A 126 17.69 -2.98 -10.21
CA ASP A 126 16.87 -3.23 -11.41
C ASP A 126 15.93 -2.04 -11.65
N PRO A 127 16.19 -1.18 -12.66
CA PRO A 127 15.31 -0.07 -12.97
C PRO A 127 14.04 -0.58 -13.65
N VAL A 128 12.88 -0.25 -13.06
CA VAL A 128 11.56 -0.59 -13.64
C VAL A 128 10.81 0.66 -14.09
N ASN A 129 10.12 0.54 -15.23
CA ASN A 129 9.27 1.60 -15.75
C ASN A 129 7.86 1.50 -15.14
N PHE A 130 7.40 2.58 -14.51
CA PHE A 130 5.99 2.72 -14.12
C PHE A 130 5.18 3.28 -15.29
N GLU A 131 4.68 2.40 -16.13
CA GLU A 131 3.94 2.78 -17.34
C GLU A 131 2.49 3.16 -17.06
N LYS A 132 1.99 4.17 -17.79
CA LYS A 132 0.59 4.57 -17.81
C LYS A 132 0.05 4.38 -19.23
N PRO A 133 -0.50 3.20 -19.57
CA PRO A 133 -0.77 2.79 -20.95
C PRO A 133 -1.84 3.62 -21.68
N TYR A 134 -2.64 4.40 -20.94
CA TYR A 134 -3.73 5.22 -21.49
C TYR A 134 -3.50 6.73 -21.31
N THR A 135 -2.25 7.12 -21.08
CA THR A 135 -1.89 8.53 -20.83
C THR A 135 -1.03 9.05 -21.97
N GLU A 136 -1.60 9.92 -22.80
CA GLU A 136 -0.87 10.56 -23.90
C GLU A 136 0.12 11.63 -23.40
N LYS A 137 -0.28 12.40 -22.38
CA LYS A 137 0.58 13.42 -21.76
C LYS A 137 0.22 13.57 -20.28
N LEU A 138 1.22 13.43 -19.42
CA LEU A 138 1.11 13.71 -17.98
C LEU A 138 2.44 14.29 -17.48
N GLU A 139 2.35 15.34 -16.66
CA GLU A 139 3.52 15.94 -16.03
C GLU A 139 4.28 14.89 -15.20
N GLY A 140 5.60 14.83 -15.37
CA GLY A 140 6.45 13.83 -14.71
C GLY A 140 6.41 12.43 -15.34
N VAL A 141 5.69 12.23 -16.46
CA VAL A 141 5.71 10.98 -17.24
C VAL A 141 6.36 11.24 -18.60
N SER A 142 7.42 10.49 -18.90
CA SER A 142 8.14 10.55 -20.17
C SER A 142 7.66 9.47 -21.14
N THR A 143 7.68 9.78 -22.43
CA THR A 143 7.49 8.77 -23.48
C THR A 143 8.72 7.87 -23.54
N VAL A 144 8.53 6.58 -23.26
CA VAL A 144 9.58 5.57 -23.42
C VAL A 144 9.50 4.97 -24.82
N TYR A 145 10.50 5.24 -25.65
CA TYR A 145 10.65 4.57 -26.94
C TYR A 145 11.26 3.18 -26.70
N LYS A 146 10.41 2.15 -26.68
CA LYS A 146 10.87 0.76 -26.65
C LYS A 146 11.31 0.35 -28.04
N SER A 147 12.61 0.24 -28.25
CA SER A 147 13.15 -0.51 -29.39
C SER A 147 12.82 -1.98 -29.16
N THR A 148 12.07 -2.61 -30.07
CA THR A 148 12.04 -4.08 -30.08
C THR A 148 13.48 -4.53 -30.35
N PRO A 149 14.11 -5.36 -29.50
CA PRO A 149 15.44 -5.87 -29.79
C PRO A 149 15.43 -6.48 -31.19
N PRO A 150 16.45 -6.25 -32.03
CA PRO A 150 16.53 -6.93 -33.31
C PRO A 150 16.44 -8.43 -33.01
N ILE A 151 15.43 -9.09 -33.59
CA ILE A 151 15.35 -10.54 -33.58
C ILE A 151 16.69 -11.01 -34.16
N SER A 152 17.52 -11.66 -33.36
CA SER A 152 18.69 -12.36 -33.85
C SER A 152 18.18 -13.55 -34.66
N MET A 153 17.81 -13.28 -35.92
CA MET A 153 17.72 -14.30 -36.95
C MET A 153 19.13 -14.84 -37.08
N GLY A 154 19.43 -15.91 -36.35
CA GLY A 154 20.76 -16.47 -36.18
C GLY A 154 21.56 -16.44 -37.47
N LYS A 155 22.54 -15.54 -37.54
CA LYS A 155 23.60 -15.57 -38.52
C LYS A 155 24.89 -15.28 -37.78
N HIS A 156 25.45 -16.36 -37.23
CA HIS A 156 26.88 -16.44 -37.03
C HIS A 156 27.52 -16.40 -38.42
N ALA A 157 28.34 -15.38 -38.66
CA ALA A 157 29.33 -15.36 -39.73
C ALA A 157 30.70 -15.36 -39.06
#